data_AF-A0A653PCJ5-F1
#
_entry.id   AF-A0A653PCJ5-F1
#
_cell.length_a   1.000
_cell.length_b   1.000
_cell.length_c   1.000
_cell.angle_alpha   90.00
_cell.angle_beta   90.00
_cell.angle_gamma   90.00
#
_symmetry.space_group_name_H-M   'P 1'
#
loop_
_entity.id
_entity.type
_entity.pdbx_description
1 polymer ?
#
loop_
_entity_poly.entity_id
_entity_poly.type
_entity_poly.pdbx_seq_one_letter_code
_entity_poly.pdbx_strand_id
1 'polypeptide(L)'
;MTPDFHTEVQKLRQRVGSHGRTDDEDWWRVGGVVTALEQFLIKLGPQDWSDDDVTDLLFVLEQSSTSYIAELFGQDEETLLALARHSLARGGVASDDLAEQLQYCVGHRDEAESLLLAFLGDSHERTRRMALLSLAALQSSSVPALAEAAWNTGDEYQRMGALSALKTVGSDLFPIYLAKAFEDGRQNLLALARRYQD
;
A
#
# COMPACT_ATOMS: atom_id res chain seq x y z
N MET A 1 -8.04 -24.32 -21.54
CA MET A 1 -8.61 -23.03 -21.98
C MET A 1 -8.18 -22.02 -20.94
N THR A 2 -7.46 -20.98 -21.35
CA THR A 2 -7.00 -19.90 -20.46
C THR A 2 -8.23 -19.11 -19.99
N PRO A 3 -8.42 -18.89 -18.66
CA PRO A 3 -9.50 -18.05 -18.17
C PRO A 3 -9.27 -16.59 -18.62
N ASP A 4 -10.35 -15.95 -19.04
CA ASP A 4 -10.36 -14.53 -19.42
C ASP A 4 -10.43 -13.65 -18.16
N PHE A 5 -9.59 -12.62 -18.08
CA PHE A 5 -9.46 -11.80 -16.86
C PHE A 5 -10.76 -11.10 -16.48
N HIS A 6 -11.37 -10.38 -17.40
CA HIS A 6 -12.63 -9.68 -17.16
C HIS A 6 -13.73 -10.64 -16.71
N THR A 7 -13.83 -11.81 -17.36
CA THR A 7 -14.79 -12.86 -17.00
C THR A 7 -14.61 -13.35 -15.57
N GLU A 8 -13.36 -13.57 -15.12
CA GLU A 8 -13.10 -13.98 -13.73
C GLU A 8 -13.36 -12.85 -12.73
N VAL A 9 -13.07 -11.60 -13.08
CA VAL A 9 -13.39 -10.45 -12.24
C VAL A 9 -14.90 -10.26 -12.09
N GLN A 10 -15.69 -10.49 -13.14
CA GLN A 10 -17.16 -10.45 -13.04
C GLN A 10 -17.70 -11.52 -12.08
N LYS A 11 -17.13 -12.72 -12.07
CA LYS A 11 -17.48 -13.76 -11.08
C LYS A 11 -17.13 -13.30 -9.66
N LEU A 12 -15.97 -12.68 -9.47
CA LEU A 12 -15.57 -12.10 -8.20
C LEU A 12 -16.56 -11.02 -7.74
N ARG A 13 -16.93 -10.08 -8.61
CA ARG A 13 -17.93 -9.03 -8.32
C ARG A 13 -19.27 -9.62 -7.87
N GLN A 14 -19.80 -10.61 -8.61
CA GLN A 14 -21.05 -11.28 -8.25
C GLN A 14 -20.96 -11.96 -6.88
N ARG A 15 -19.82 -12.57 -6.58
CA ARG A 15 -19.60 -13.28 -5.33
C ARG A 15 -19.49 -12.34 -4.14
N VAL A 16 -18.70 -11.27 -4.26
CA VAL A 16 -18.56 -10.22 -3.24
C VAL A 16 -19.93 -9.62 -2.92
N GLY A 17 -20.72 -9.29 -3.96
CA GLY A 17 -22.08 -8.79 -3.78
C GLY A 17 -23.04 -9.75 -3.09
N SER A 18 -22.75 -11.06 -3.10
CA SER A 18 -23.61 -12.09 -2.49
C SER A 18 -23.17 -12.50 -1.07
N HIS A 19 -21.86 -12.50 -0.77
CA HIS A 19 -21.31 -13.07 0.47
C HIS A 19 -20.49 -12.08 1.31
N GLY A 20 -20.26 -10.84 0.82
CA GLY A 20 -19.62 -9.76 1.57
C GLY A 20 -18.10 -9.82 1.66
N ARG A 21 -17.48 -10.99 1.86
CA ARG A 21 -16.01 -11.17 1.83
C ARG A 21 -15.59 -12.49 1.17
N THR A 22 -14.35 -12.52 0.68
CA THR A 22 -13.75 -13.64 -0.07
C THR A 22 -12.49 -14.20 0.59
N ASP A 23 -12.27 -13.87 1.86
CA ASP A 23 -11.07 -14.15 2.66
C ASP A 23 -10.84 -15.64 2.99
N ASP A 24 -11.84 -16.51 2.77
CA ASP A 24 -11.86 -17.87 3.33
C ASP A 24 -11.69 -19.04 2.34
N GLU A 25 -11.40 -18.79 1.06
CA GLU A 25 -11.48 -19.89 0.09
C GLU A 25 -10.35 -19.98 -0.96
N ASP A 26 -9.89 -21.21 -1.20
CA ASP A 26 -8.86 -21.59 -2.17
C ASP A 26 -9.19 -21.22 -3.65
N TRP A 27 -10.46 -20.92 -3.96
CA TRP A 27 -10.94 -20.72 -5.35
C TRP A 27 -10.30 -19.54 -6.07
N TRP A 28 -9.79 -18.53 -5.35
CA TRP A 28 -9.18 -17.36 -5.97
C TRP A 28 -7.66 -17.52 -6.11
N ARG A 29 -7.02 -18.43 -5.34
CA ARG A 29 -5.56 -18.63 -5.32
C ARG A 29 -5.04 -19.61 -6.37
N VAL A 30 -5.77 -20.68 -6.66
CA VAL A 30 -5.32 -21.74 -7.59
C VAL A 30 -6.38 -21.99 -8.67
N GLY A 31 -6.16 -21.41 -9.86
CA GLY A 31 -7.19 -21.30 -10.89
C GLY A 31 -8.15 -20.14 -10.60
N GLY A 32 -8.82 -19.61 -11.64
CA GLY A 32 -9.72 -18.46 -11.49
C GLY A 32 -9.00 -17.12 -11.63
N VAL A 33 -9.33 -16.14 -10.76
CA VAL A 33 -8.94 -14.72 -10.93
C VAL A 33 -7.43 -14.47 -10.84
N VAL A 34 -6.70 -15.13 -9.94
CA VAL A 34 -5.22 -14.99 -9.86
C VAL A 34 -4.56 -15.51 -11.13
N THR A 35 -4.90 -16.72 -11.58
CA THR A 35 -4.32 -17.27 -12.81
C THR A 35 -4.67 -16.43 -14.03
N ALA A 36 -5.88 -15.89 -14.09
CA ALA A 36 -6.29 -14.99 -15.17
C ALA A 36 -5.52 -13.65 -15.10
N LEU A 37 -5.30 -13.12 -13.89
CA LEU A 37 -4.51 -11.91 -13.64
C LEU A 37 -3.05 -12.08 -14.06
N GLU A 38 -2.38 -13.15 -13.61
CA GLU A 38 -0.99 -13.45 -14.00
C GLU A 38 -0.86 -13.51 -15.53
N GLN A 39 -1.79 -14.20 -16.19
CA GLN A 39 -1.80 -14.33 -17.64
C GLN A 39 -2.13 -13.01 -18.36
N PHE A 40 -2.95 -12.15 -17.75
CA PHE A 40 -3.23 -10.81 -18.25
C PHE A 40 -1.97 -9.95 -18.20
N LEU A 41 -1.28 -9.89 -17.05
CA LEU A 41 -0.07 -9.10 -16.85
C LEU A 41 1.10 -9.58 -17.73
N ILE A 42 1.18 -10.88 -18.02
CA ILE A 42 2.18 -11.42 -18.98
C ILE A 42 1.91 -10.93 -20.42
N LYS A 43 0.64 -10.70 -20.79
CA LYS A 43 0.24 -10.40 -22.17
C LYS A 43 0.15 -8.92 -22.47
N LEU A 44 -0.23 -8.09 -21.50
CA LEU A 44 -0.52 -6.68 -21.67
C LEU A 44 0.24 -5.84 -20.66
N GLY A 45 1.10 -4.96 -21.17
CA GLY A 45 1.80 -3.97 -20.36
C GLY A 45 0.91 -2.77 -20.04
N PRO A 46 1.31 -1.95 -19.05
CA PRO A 46 0.49 -0.84 -18.56
C PRO A 46 0.12 0.21 -19.60
N GLN A 47 0.95 0.37 -20.64
CA GLN A 47 0.68 1.29 -21.76
C GLN A 47 -0.50 0.87 -22.65
N ASP A 48 -0.91 -0.40 -22.57
CA ASP A 48 -1.95 -0.98 -23.43
C ASP A 48 -3.26 -1.26 -22.67
N TRP A 49 -3.33 -0.94 -21.37
CA TRP A 49 -4.54 -1.15 -20.57
C TRP A 49 -5.66 -0.18 -20.98
N SER A 50 -6.86 -0.72 -21.11
CA SER A 50 -8.09 0.05 -21.20
C SER A 50 -8.55 0.55 -19.83
N ASP A 51 -9.52 1.47 -19.81
CA ASP A 51 -10.11 1.94 -18.55
C ASP A 51 -10.81 0.80 -17.79
N ASP A 52 -11.44 -0.15 -18.52
CA ASP A 52 -12.08 -1.33 -17.92
C ASP A 52 -11.04 -2.26 -17.28
N ASP A 53 -9.88 -2.45 -17.93
CA ASP A 53 -8.78 -3.24 -17.37
C ASP A 53 -8.31 -2.64 -16.04
N VAL A 54 -8.08 -1.32 -16.01
CA VAL A 54 -7.65 -0.62 -14.80
C VAL A 54 -8.69 -0.73 -13.69
N THR A 55 -9.97 -0.59 -14.02
CA THR A 55 -11.07 -0.74 -13.06
C THR A 55 -11.13 -2.15 -12.48
N ASP A 56 -10.85 -3.17 -13.28
CA ASP A 56 -10.79 -4.56 -12.81
C ASP A 56 -9.54 -4.87 -11.99
N LEU A 57 -8.37 -4.38 -12.39
CA LEU A 57 -7.12 -4.54 -11.64
C LEU A 57 -7.22 -3.92 -10.25
N LEU A 58 -7.70 -2.67 -10.16
CA LEU A 58 -7.88 -1.98 -8.88
C LEU A 58 -8.96 -2.65 -8.02
N PHE A 59 -10.03 -3.15 -8.63
CA PHE A 59 -11.05 -3.90 -7.91
C PHE A 59 -10.48 -5.19 -7.31
N VAL A 60 -9.72 -5.97 -8.09
CA VAL A 60 -9.09 -7.20 -7.58
C VAL A 60 -8.15 -6.89 -6.42
N LEU A 61 -7.38 -5.81 -6.51
CA LEU A 61 -6.51 -5.38 -5.42
C LEU A 61 -7.31 -5.03 -4.15
N GLU A 62 -8.37 -4.22 -4.27
CA GLU A 62 -9.22 -3.82 -3.14
C GLU A 62 -9.92 -5.00 -2.44
N GLN A 63 -10.22 -6.07 -3.19
CA GLN A 63 -10.85 -7.27 -2.63
C GLN A 63 -9.84 -8.26 -2.00
N SER A 64 -8.55 -8.07 -2.24
CA SER A 64 -7.52 -8.91 -1.66
C SER A 64 -7.33 -8.55 -0.18
N SER A 65 -7.59 -9.50 0.72
CA SER A 65 -7.17 -9.38 2.13
C SER A 65 -5.72 -9.79 2.36
N THR A 66 -5.01 -10.18 1.28
CA THR A 66 -3.66 -10.75 1.35
C THR A 66 -2.66 -9.87 0.63
N SER A 67 -1.43 -9.86 1.13
CA SER A 67 -0.30 -9.19 0.47
C SER A 67 0.02 -9.80 -0.90
N TYR A 68 -0.42 -11.03 -1.19
CA TYR A 68 -0.04 -11.75 -2.41
C TYR A 68 -0.44 -11.04 -3.72
N ILE A 69 -1.65 -10.47 -3.82
CA ILE A 69 -2.05 -9.73 -5.03
C ILE A 69 -1.21 -8.45 -5.19
N ALA A 70 -0.99 -7.74 -4.09
CA ALA A 70 -0.14 -6.54 -4.09
C ALA A 70 1.31 -6.88 -4.47
N GLU A 71 1.85 -7.96 -3.93
CA GLU A 71 3.18 -8.49 -4.25
C GLU A 71 3.27 -8.93 -5.73
N LEU A 72 2.21 -9.55 -6.28
CA LEU A 72 2.16 -9.93 -7.69
C LEU A 72 2.27 -8.70 -8.59
N PHE A 73 1.55 -7.62 -8.28
CA PHE A 73 1.70 -6.34 -8.99
C PHE A 73 3.07 -5.70 -8.78
N GLY A 74 3.69 -5.90 -7.62
CA GLY A 74 5.03 -5.41 -7.30
C GLY A 74 6.17 -6.16 -7.99
N GLN A 75 5.90 -7.25 -8.71
CA GLN A 75 6.94 -7.96 -9.49
C GLN A 75 7.46 -7.15 -10.67
N ASP A 76 6.68 -6.18 -11.16
CA ASP A 76 7.04 -5.28 -12.24
C ASP A 76 6.80 -3.83 -11.79
N GLU A 77 7.88 -3.03 -11.74
CA GLU A 77 7.79 -1.66 -11.24
C GLU A 77 6.87 -0.80 -12.13
N GLU A 78 6.89 -0.98 -13.45
CA GLU A 78 6.05 -0.19 -14.37
C GLU A 78 4.55 -0.44 -14.12
N THR A 79 4.17 -1.71 -13.90
CA THR A 79 2.83 -2.14 -13.49
C THR A 79 2.41 -1.47 -12.19
N LEU A 80 3.25 -1.54 -11.16
CA LEU A 80 2.94 -0.97 -9.86
C LEU A 80 2.80 0.56 -9.91
N LEU A 81 3.70 1.26 -10.61
CA LEU A 81 3.64 2.71 -10.79
C LEU A 81 2.39 3.12 -11.56
N ALA A 82 2.00 2.37 -12.59
CA ALA A 82 0.78 2.62 -13.34
C ALA A 82 -0.47 2.47 -12.49
N LEU A 83 -0.56 1.41 -11.69
CA LEU A 83 -1.68 1.21 -10.76
C LEU A 83 -1.74 2.32 -9.70
N ALA A 84 -0.61 2.75 -9.16
CA ALA A 84 -0.54 3.87 -8.22
C ALA A 84 -1.06 5.19 -8.84
N ARG A 85 -0.64 5.51 -10.07
CA ARG A 85 -1.17 6.68 -10.81
C ARG A 85 -2.68 6.59 -11.01
N HIS A 86 -3.16 5.43 -11.42
CA HIS A 86 -4.59 5.20 -11.66
C HIS A 86 -5.45 5.19 -10.39
N SER A 87 -4.90 4.71 -9.28
CA SER A 87 -5.52 4.74 -7.95
C SER A 87 -5.71 6.18 -7.48
N LEU A 88 -4.64 6.99 -7.55
CA LEU A 88 -4.68 8.42 -7.19
C LEU A 88 -5.67 9.20 -8.06
N ALA A 89 -5.66 8.97 -9.38
CA ALA A 89 -6.58 9.61 -10.31
C ALA A 89 -8.07 9.29 -10.04
N ARG A 90 -8.35 8.19 -9.33
CA ARG A 90 -9.69 7.72 -8.97
C ARG A 90 -10.04 7.97 -7.50
N GLY A 91 -9.25 8.81 -6.79
CA GLY A 91 -9.56 9.21 -5.43
C GLY A 91 -9.13 8.23 -4.35
N GLY A 92 -8.17 7.35 -4.63
CA GLY A 92 -7.50 6.55 -3.60
C GLY A 92 -8.01 5.10 -3.47
N VAL A 93 -8.37 4.45 -4.57
CA VAL A 93 -8.81 3.03 -4.56
C VAL A 93 -7.61 2.12 -4.31
N ALA A 94 -7.71 1.21 -3.33
CA ALA A 94 -6.65 0.26 -2.95
C ALA A 94 -5.29 0.92 -2.61
N SER A 95 -5.32 2.14 -2.09
CA SER A 95 -4.12 2.97 -1.96
C SER A 95 -3.15 2.56 -0.86
N ASP A 96 -3.59 1.88 0.20
CA ASP A 96 -2.68 1.45 1.25
C ASP A 96 -1.76 0.31 0.79
N ASP A 97 -2.29 -0.68 0.08
CA ASP A 97 -1.49 -1.75 -0.53
C ASP A 97 -0.51 -1.18 -1.57
N LEU A 98 -0.97 -0.27 -2.43
CA LEU A 98 -0.10 0.38 -3.43
C LEU A 98 0.99 1.21 -2.75
N ALA A 99 0.65 1.99 -1.72
CA ALA A 99 1.62 2.76 -0.96
C ALA A 99 2.65 1.84 -0.27
N GLU A 100 2.24 0.69 0.27
CA GLU A 100 3.16 -0.28 0.87
C GLU A 100 4.13 -0.86 -0.17
N GLN A 101 3.65 -1.26 -1.34
CA GLN A 101 4.48 -1.89 -2.36
C GLN A 101 5.47 -0.94 -3.04
N LEU A 102 5.15 0.36 -3.15
CA LEU A 102 6.00 1.35 -3.81
C LEU A 102 7.40 1.48 -3.18
N GLN A 103 7.61 1.00 -1.94
CA GLN A 103 8.95 0.95 -1.34
C GLN A 103 9.93 0.05 -2.09
N TYR A 104 9.44 -0.88 -2.90
CA TYR A 104 10.27 -1.83 -3.66
C TYR A 104 10.66 -1.31 -5.05
N CYS A 105 10.13 -0.16 -5.49
CA CYS A 105 10.47 0.47 -6.76
C CYS A 105 11.84 1.17 -6.69
N VAL A 106 12.92 0.38 -6.77
CA VAL A 106 14.29 0.89 -6.69
C VAL A 106 14.80 1.43 -8.04
N GLY A 107 14.31 0.89 -9.16
CA GLY A 107 14.65 1.35 -10.50
C GLY A 107 14.01 2.69 -10.86
N HIS A 108 12.83 2.96 -10.31
CA HIS A 108 12.04 4.19 -10.53
C HIS A 108 11.80 4.98 -9.24
N ARG A 109 12.83 5.03 -8.39
CA ARG A 109 12.75 5.60 -7.04
C ARG A 109 12.16 7.01 -6.98
N ASP A 110 12.57 7.90 -7.87
CA ASP A 110 12.09 9.30 -7.87
C ASP A 110 10.58 9.41 -8.17
N GLU A 111 10.09 8.55 -9.06
CA GLU A 111 8.67 8.48 -9.37
C GLU A 111 7.89 7.84 -8.22
N ALA A 112 8.40 6.75 -7.64
CA ALA A 112 7.81 6.10 -6.47
C ALA A 112 7.71 7.07 -5.29
N GLU A 113 8.76 7.84 -5.01
CA GLU A 113 8.76 8.88 -3.97
C GLU A 113 7.70 9.95 -4.27
N SER A 114 7.58 10.40 -5.52
CA SER A 114 6.56 11.38 -5.92
C SER A 114 5.13 10.87 -5.71
N LEU A 115 4.86 9.61 -6.03
CA LEU A 115 3.55 8.98 -5.83
C LEU A 115 3.24 8.76 -4.34
N LEU A 116 4.23 8.34 -3.55
CA LEU A 116 4.10 8.21 -2.10
C LEU A 116 3.77 9.54 -1.43
N LEU A 117 4.42 10.63 -1.87
CA LEU A 117 4.09 11.97 -1.39
C LEU A 117 2.64 12.36 -1.70
N ALA A 118 2.09 11.94 -2.85
CA ALA A 118 0.68 12.15 -3.16
C ALA A 118 -0.25 11.32 -2.25
N PHE A 119 0.10 10.08 -1.93
CA PHE A 119 -0.68 9.23 -1.00
C PHE A 119 -0.72 9.75 0.44
N LEU A 120 0.20 10.63 0.86
CA LEU A 120 0.09 11.33 2.15
C LEU A 120 -1.13 12.27 2.21
N GLY A 121 -1.71 12.64 1.07
CA GLY A 121 -2.96 13.40 0.99
C GLY A 121 -4.23 12.57 1.08
N ASP A 122 -4.13 11.23 1.20
CA ASP A 122 -5.31 10.35 1.21
C ASP A 122 -6.20 10.58 2.44
N SER A 123 -7.51 10.41 2.27
CA SER A 123 -8.49 10.50 3.36
C SER A 123 -8.29 9.41 4.43
N HIS A 124 -7.82 8.22 4.04
CA HIS A 124 -7.63 7.09 4.92
C HIS A 124 -6.31 7.19 5.66
N GLU A 125 -6.38 7.11 6.99
CA GLU A 125 -5.21 7.13 7.86
C GLU A 125 -4.19 6.06 7.49
N ARG A 126 -4.68 4.84 7.23
CA ARG A 126 -3.83 3.69 6.92
C ARG A 126 -2.96 3.93 5.69
N THR A 127 -3.54 4.49 4.62
CA THR A 127 -2.83 4.87 3.39
C THR A 127 -1.73 5.88 3.68
N ARG A 128 -2.05 6.97 4.38
CA ARG A 128 -1.04 7.99 4.74
C ARG A 128 0.10 7.40 5.57
N ARG A 129 -0.21 6.50 6.49
CA ARG A 129 0.79 5.83 7.32
C ARG A 129 1.68 4.91 6.49
N MET A 130 1.12 4.10 5.59
CA MET A 130 1.90 3.24 4.70
C MET A 130 2.80 4.07 3.80
N ALA A 131 2.29 5.18 3.25
CA ALA A 131 3.08 6.08 2.43
C ALA A 131 4.30 6.64 3.18
N LEU A 132 4.12 7.08 4.43
CA LEU A 132 5.23 7.55 5.28
C LEU A 132 6.26 6.43 5.56
N LEU A 133 5.81 5.22 5.86
CA LEU A 133 6.71 4.09 6.12
C LEU A 133 7.50 3.69 4.86
N SER A 134 6.84 3.68 3.70
CA SER A 134 7.49 3.38 2.42
C SER A 134 8.49 4.46 2.01
N LEU A 135 8.20 5.74 2.26
CA LEU A 135 9.17 6.83 2.08
C LEU A 135 10.40 6.64 2.99
N ALA A 136 10.20 6.15 4.21
CA ALA A 136 11.29 5.83 5.12
C ALA A 136 12.11 4.62 4.66
N ALA A 137 11.47 3.57 4.14
CA ALA A 137 12.15 2.43 3.54
C ALA A 137 12.98 2.85 2.32
N LEU A 138 12.44 3.76 1.50
CA LEU A 138 13.18 4.40 0.42
C LEU A 138 14.24 5.37 0.93
N GLN A 139 14.39 5.69 2.21
CA GLN A 139 15.35 6.70 2.71
C GLN A 139 15.12 8.09 2.07
N SER A 140 13.87 8.50 1.90
CA SER A 140 13.54 9.86 1.45
C SER A 140 14.01 10.90 2.48
N SER A 141 14.61 11.97 1.99
CA SER A 141 15.05 13.10 2.83
C SER A 141 13.89 13.88 3.48
N SER A 142 12.67 13.71 2.97
CA SER A 142 11.47 14.38 3.48
C SER A 142 10.92 13.75 4.77
N VAL A 143 11.37 12.53 5.11
CA VAL A 143 10.80 11.73 6.21
C VAL A 143 10.78 12.44 7.56
N PRO A 144 11.84 13.15 8.02
CA PRO A 144 11.78 13.83 9.31
C PRO A 144 10.61 14.81 9.42
N ALA A 145 10.46 15.73 8.46
CA ALA A 145 9.39 16.72 8.46
C ALA A 145 7.99 16.08 8.36
N LEU A 146 7.86 15.03 7.53
CA LEU A 146 6.61 14.30 7.36
C LEU A 146 6.22 13.51 8.61
N ALA A 147 7.20 12.92 9.32
CA ALA A 147 6.96 12.23 10.58
C ALA A 147 6.51 13.19 11.68
N GLU A 148 7.08 14.41 11.75
CA GLU A 148 6.58 15.43 12.68
C GLU A 148 5.12 15.81 12.37
N ALA A 149 4.78 15.98 11.08
CA ALA A 149 3.41 16.27 10.66
C ALA A 149 2.44 15.13 11.01
N ALA A 150 2.82 13.88 10.72
CA ALA A 150 2.04 12.69 11.07
C ALA A 150 1.82 12.60 12.59
N TRP A 151 2.86 12.86 13.40
CA TRP A 151 2.73 12.86 14.85
C TRP A 151 1.71 13.88 15.38
N ASN A 152 1.69 15.06 14.77
CA ASN A 152 0.84 16.18 15.18
C ASN A 152 -0.64 15.98 14.85
N THR A 153 -1.00 14.97 14.05
CA THR A 153 -2.41 14.59 13.84
C THR A 153 -3.09 14.12 15.13
N GLY A 154 -2.32 13.63 16.11
CA GLY A 154 -2.84 13.09 17.37
C GLY A 154 -3.28 11.62 17.30
N ASP A 155 -3.48 11.09 16.10
CA ASP A 155 -3.87 9.71 15.89
C ASP A 155 -2.77 8.74 16.37
N GLU A 156 -3.16 7.65 17.04
CA GLU A 156 -2.18 6.71 17.64
C GLU A 156 -1.35 6.02 16.56
N TYR A 157 -1.99 5.60 15.48
CA TYR A 157 -1.37 4.85 14.40
C TYR A 157 -0.47 5.73 13.56
N GLN A 158 -0.83 6.99 13.33
CA GLN A 158 0.07 7.97 12.71
C GLN A 158 1.31 8.24 13.57
N ARG A 159 1.15 8.36 14.90
CA ARG A 159 2.30 8.53 15.82
C ARG A 159 3.21 7.31 15.81
N MET A 160 2.64 6.10 15.76
CA MET A 160 3.42 4.87 15.58
C MET A 160 4.19 4.89 14.26
N GLY A 161 3.53 5.26 13.15
CA GLY A 161 4.15 5.39 11.83
C GLY A 161 5.30 6.40 11.83
N ALA A 162 5.10 7.57 12.42
CA ALA A 162 6.13 8.60 12.59
C ALA A 162 7.34 8.09 13.36
N LEU A 163 7.12 7.43 14.51
CA LEU A 163 8.20 6.88 15.33
C LEU A 163 9.01 5.82 14.57
N SER A 164 8.33 4.90 13.88
CA SER A 164 8.97 3.89 13.03
C SER A 164 9.75 4.51 11.88
N ALA A 165 9.16 5.48 11.18
CA ALA A 165 9.80 6.15 10.06
C ALA A 165 11.10 6.88 10.47
N LEU A 166 11.07 7.62 11.58
CA LEU A 166 12.24 8.30 12.14
C LEU A 166 13.35 7.31 12.53
N LYS A 167 13.00 6.16 13.10
CA LYS A 167 13.96 5.09 13.41
C LYS A 167 14.59 4.54 12.14
N THR A 168 13.77 4.24 11.13
CA THR A 168 14.20 3.62 9.86
C THR A 168 15.20 4.49 9.11
N VAL A 169 15.03 5.81 9.11
CA VAL A 169 15.98 6.74 8.46
C VAL A 169 17.14 7.17 9.37
N GLY A 170 17.22 6.65 10.60
CA GLY A 170 18.26 7.04 11.56
C GLY A 170 18.24 8.53 11.92
N SER A 171 17.04 9.13 11.99
CA SER A 171 16.90 10.57 12.25
C SER A 171 17.32 10.96 13.66
N ASP A 172 17.99 12.10 13.80
CA ASP A 172 18.29 12.72 15.11
C ASP A 172 17.03 13.10 15.91
N LEU A 173 15.86 13.14 15.26
CA LEU A 173 14.57 13.33 15.94
C LEU A 173 14.10 12.07 16.66
N PHE A 174 14.60 10.89 16.31
CA PHE A 174 14.11 9.63 16.84
C PHE A 174 14.14 9.57 18.39
N PRO A 175 15.23 9.92 19.10
CA PRO A 175 15.25 9.91 20.56
C PRO A 175 14.21 10.85 21.19
N ILE A 176 13.96 12.01 20.57
CA ILE A 176 12.96 12.99 21.04
C ILE A 176 11.55 12.40 20.94
N TYR A 177 11.23 11.81 19.79
CA TYR A 177 9.91 11.23 19.54
C TYR A 177 9.69 9.92 20.31
N LEU A 178 10.75 9.16 20.59
CA LEU A 178 10.70 8.01 21.48
C LEU A 178 10.33 8.42 22.91
N ALA A 179 10.92 9.50 23.44
CA ALA A 179 10.53 10.04 24.74
C ALA A 179 9.07 10.51 24.75
N LYS A 180 8.63 11.24 23.71
CA LYS A 180 7.23 11.65 23.55
C LYS A 180 6.27 10.46 23.48
N ALA A 181 6.68 9.33 22.91
CA ALA A 181 5.88 8.10 22.85
C ALA A 181 5.66 7.50 24.25
N PHE A 182 6.67 7.54 25.11
CA PHE A 182 6.53 7.15 26.51
C PHE A 182 5.61 8.07 27.30
N GLU A 183 5.68 9.39 27.04
CA GLU A 183 4.81 10.39 27.68
C GLU A 183 3.35 10.29 27.22
N ASP A 184 3.10 9.98 25.95
CA ASP A 184 1.74 9.80 25.39
C ASP A 184 0.97 8.70 26.11
N GLY A 185 1.63 7.57 26.38
CA GLY A 185 1.10 6.54 27.27
C GLY A 185 0.05 5.60 26.67
N ARG A 186 -0.40 5.79 25.42
CA ARG A 186 -1.33 4.84 24.79
C ARG A 186 -0.68 3.48 24.52
N GLN A 187 -1.49 2.43 24.63
CA GLN A 187 -1.01 1.05 24.74
C GLN A 187 -0.15 0.60 23.54
N ASN A 188 -0.58 0.88 22.31
CA ASN A 188 0.12 0.39 21.12
C ASN A 188 1.40 1.20 20.88
N LEU A 189 1.33 2.52 21.07
CA LEU A 189 2.49 3.39 20.96
C LEU A 189 3.56 3.09 22.03
N LEU A 190 3.15 2.83 23.28
CA LEU A 190 4.07 2.37 24.34
C LEU A 190 4.70 1.01 24.02
N ALA A 191 3.91 0.06 23.53
CA ALA A 191 4.42 -1.26 23.16
C ALA A 191 5.48 -1.14 22.05
N LEU A 192 5.26 -0.27 21.07
CA LEU A 192 6.24 0.02 20.02
C LEU A 192 7.49 0.70 20.58
N ALA A 193 7.34 1.72 21.43
CA ALA A 193 8.46 2.44 22.03
C ALA A 193 9.38 1.51 22.84
N ARG A 194 8.81 0.60 23.63
CA ARG A 194 9.58 -0.40 24.40
C ARG A 194 10.42 -1.30 23.49
N ARG A 195 9.84 -1.79 22.39
CA ARG A 195 10.55 -2.60 21.37
C ARG A 195 11.74 -1.88 20.73
N TYR A 196 11.81 -0.55 20.83
CA TYR A 196 12.89 0.23 20.26
C TYR A 196 13.97 0.63 21.26
N GLN A 197 13.73 0.41 22.55
CA GLN A 197 14.69 0.65 23.62
C GLN A 197 15.58 -0.58 23.87
N ASP A 198 15.07 -1.77 23.54
CA ASP A 198 15.78 -3.06 23.53
C ASP A 198 16.69 -3.20 22.30
#